data_AF-A0A2V8F1I0-F1
#
_entry.id   AF-A0A2V8F1I0-F1
#
_cell.length_a   1.000
_cell.length_b   1.000
_cell.length_c   1.000
_cell.angle_alpha   90.00
_cell.angle_beta   90.00
_cell.angle_gamma   90.00
#
_symmetry.space_group_name_H-M   'P 1'
#
loop_
_entity.id
_entity.type
_entity.pdbx_description
1 polymer ?
#
loop_
_entity_poly.entity_id
_entity_poly.type
_entity_poly.pdbx_seq_one_letter_code
_entity_poly.pdbx_strand_id
1 'polypeptide(L)'
;MTNSNHFTDEDWADFTRNVADSDRRAAMQRHLEEGCQQCAELHDGLEAVQAAAAADARYEPPPGTVRQAKALCKFQEPVSPFAWALETVKLLFDSQLAPLAAGVRSLQEGQRNLLFGIGDTVIDLQIAPGRKPQHWEIIGQITAPSRLAGSNARQPVTLRGRGLSVAGATTNKRGEFLLEFAGPAEELTLTLGVDRDTTVITLGTLTRTHS
;
A
#
# COMPACT_ATOMS: atom_id res chain seq x y z
N MET A 1 -8.90 1.60 -45.61
CA MET A 1 -9.77 2.55 -44.87
C MET A 1 -10.34 1.79 -43.69
N THR A 2 -9.78 1.92 -42.49
CA THR A 2 -10.36 1.37 -41.25
C THR A 2 -10.23 2.42 -40.17
N ASN A 3 -11.14 3.39 -40.22
CA ASN A 3 -11.39 4.30 -39.12
C ASN A 3 -12.30 3.56 -38.14
N SER A 4 -11.77 2.53 -37.49
CA SER A 4 -12.53 1.67 -36.58
C SER A 4 -12.42 2.27 -35.19
N ASN A 5 -13.50 2.87 -34.72
CA ASN A 5 -13.59 3.45 -33.39
C ASN A 5 -13.31 2.34 -32.35
N HIS A 6 -12.25 2.49 -31.55
CA HIS A 6 -11.91 1.54 -30.49
C HIS A 6 -12.82 1.71 -29.28
N PHE A 7 -12.98 0.64 -28.51
CA PHE A 7 -13.64 0.67 -27.20
C PHE A 7 -12.66 1.14 -26.12
N THR A 8 -13.17 1.67 -25.01
CA THR A 8 -12.30 2.17 -23.94
C THR A 8 -11.72 1.01 -23.12
N ASP A 9 -10.68 1.29 -22.32
CA ASP A 9 -10.09 0.30 -21.42
C ASP A 9 -11.12 -0.19 -20.38
N GLU A 10 -12.03 0.69 -19.93
CA GLU A 10 -13.13 0.34 -19.04
C GLU A 10 -14.14 -0.61 -19.71
N ASP A 11 -14.49 -0.36 -20.97
CA ASP A 11 -15.35 -1.28 -21.74
C ASP A 11 -14.71 -2.68 -21.78
N TRP A 12 -13.41 -2.78 -22.09
CA TRP A 12 -12.68 -4.05 -22.14
C TRP A 12 -12.60 -4.72 -20.76
N ALA A 13 -12.37 -3.95 -19.69
CA ALA A 13 -12.40 -4.49 -18.33
C ALA A 13 -13.78 -5.02 -17.94
N ASP A 14 -14.87 -4.37 -18.37
CA ASP A 14 -16.24 -4.83 -18.17
C ASP A 14 -16.57 -6.07 -19.01
N PHE A 15 -16.05 -6.13 -20.24
CA PHE A 15 -16.15 -7.30 -21.12
C PHE A 15 -15.50 -8.54 -20.50
N THR A 16 -14.24 -8.43 -20.05
CA THR A 16 -13.50 -9.55 -19.41
C THR A 16 -14.17 -10.00 -18.11
N ARG A 17 -14.77 -9.08 -17.34
CA ARG A 17 -15.55 -9.41 -16.13
C ARG A 17 -16.95 -9.95 -16.42
N ASN A 18 -17.34 -10.03 -17.69
CA ASN A 18 -18.66 -10.43 -18.16
C ASN A 18 -19.81 -9.55 -17.59
N VAL A 19 -19.55 -8.27 -17.32
CA VAL A 19 -20.54 -7.31 -16.77
C VAL A 19 -21.04 -6.30 -17.80
N ALA A 20 -20.44 -6.27 -19.00
CA ALA A 20 -20.95 -5.46 -20.11
C ALA A 20 -22.38 -5.85 -20.51
N ASP A 21 -23.16 -4.90 -21.05
CA ASP A 21 -24.47 -5.20 -21.63
C ASP A 21 -24.35 -6.21 -22.81
N SER A 22 -25.40 -7.01 -23.08
CA SER A 22 -25.38 -8.05 -24.12
C SER A 22 -25.03 -7.52 -25.50
N ASP A 23 -25.57 -6.35 -25.86
CA ASP A 23 -25.37 -5.77 -27.19
C ASP A 23 -23.95 -5.21 -27.33
N ARG A 24 -23.45 -4.59 -26.25
CA ARG A 24 -22.07 -4.07 -26.18
C ARG A 24 -21.06 -5.20 -26.30
N ARG A 25 -21.27 -6.30 -25.56
CA ARG A 25 -20.41 -7.49 -25.61
C ARG A 25 -20.38 -8.11 -26.99
N ALA A 26 -21.53 -8.24 -27.66
CA ALA A 26 -21.58 -8.77 -29.02
C ALA A 26 -20.82 -7.89 -30.04
N ALA A 27 -20.87 -6.57 -29.87
CA ALA A 27 -20.11 -5.64 -30.71
C ALA A 27 -18.59 -5.76 -30.48
N MET A 28 -18.17 -5.89 -29.22
CA MET A 28 -16.76 -6.06 -28.86
C MET A 28 -16.20 -7.40 -29.32
N GLN A 29 -16.97 -8.48 -29.17
CA GLN A 29 -16.62 -9.82 -29.68
C GLN A 29 -16.40 -9.78 -31.19
N ARG A 30 -17.31 -9.13 -31.94
CA ARG A 30 -17.15 -8.95 -33.39
C ARG A 30 -15.90 -8.15 -33.74
N HIS A 31 -15.57 -7.13 -32.96
CA HIS A 31 -14.37 -6.33 -33.18
C HIS A 31 -13.07 -7.14 -33.01
N LEU A 32 -13.05 -8.11 -32.10
CA LEU A 32 -11.95 -9.07 -31.98
C LEU A 32 -11.92 -10.03 -33.19
N GLU A 33 -13.07 -10.53 -33.61
CA GLU A 33 -13.21 -11.41 -34.80
C GLU A 33 -12.82 -10.71 -36.11
N GLU A 34 -13.03 -9.39 -36.19
CA GLU A 34 -12.58 -8.54 -37.30
C GLU A 34 -11.04 -8.36 -37.34
N GLY A 35 -10.32 -8.82 -36.32
CA GLY A 35 -8.85 -8.87 -36.30
C GLY A 35 -8.16 -7.59 -35.84
N CYS A 36 -8.80 -6.78 -34.99
CA CYS A 36 -8.15 -5.60 -34.43
C CYS A 36 -7.04 -5.99 -33.42
N GLN A 37 -5.79 -5.92 -33.85
CA GLN A 37 -4.64 -6.35 -33.04
C GLN A 37 -4.52 -5.58 -31.71
N GLN A 38 -4.72 -4.25 -31.71
CA GLN A 38 -4.62 -3.43 -30.50
C GLN A 38 -5.63 -3.85 -29.43
N CYS A 39 -6.87 -4.14 -29.84
CA CYS A 39 -7.90 -4.60 -28.92
C CYS A 39 -7.68 -6.05 -28.47
N ALA A 40 -7.11 -6.90 -29.32
CA ALA A 40 -6.72 -8.25 -28.94
C ALA A 40 -5.62 -8.25 -27.87
N GLU A 41 -4.57 -7.43 -28.03
CA GLU A 41 -3.48 -7.32 -27.04
C GLU A 41 -3.99 -6.84 -25.67
N LEU A 42 -4.89 -5.85 -25.66
CA LEU A 42 -5.52 -5.36 -24.43
C LEU A 42 -6.40 -6.42 -23.78
N HIS A 43 -7.21 -7.13 -24.57
CA HIS A 43 -8.08 -8.20 -24.11
C HIS A 43 -7.26 -9.34 -23.46
N ASP A 44 -6.21 -9.82 -24.12
CA ASP A 44 -5.34 -10.89 -23.62
C ASP A 44 -4.65 -10.48 -22.30
N GLY A 45 -4.24 -9.22 -22.19
CA GLY A 45 -3.68 -8.67 -20.95
C GLY A 45 -4.68 -8.70 -19.80
N LEU A 46 -5.93 -8.31 -20.05
CA LEU A 46 -7.00 -8.32 -19.04
C LEU A 46 -7.41 -9.75 -18.65
N GLU A 47 -7.45 -10.70 -19.60
CA GLU A 47 -7.68 -12.11 -19.31
C GLU A 47 -6.57 -12.70 -18.43
N ALA A 48 -5.31 -12.36 -18.69
CA ALA A 48 -4.18 -12.80 -17.86
C ALA A 48 -4.30 -12.29 -16.42
N VAL A 49 -4.71 -11.02 -16.23
CA VAL A 49 -4.99 -10.45 -14.91
C VAL A 49 -6.14 -11.17 -14.22
N GLN A 50 -7.22 -11.46 -14.93
CA GLN A 50 -8.35 -12.21 -14.38
C GLN A 50 -7.95 -13.63 -13.96
N ALA A 51 -7.17 -14.32 -14.77
CA ALA A 51 -6.66 -15.65 -14.46
C ALA A 51 -5.76 -15.65 -13.21
N ALA A 52 -4.89 -14.64 -13.07
CA ALA A 52 -4.07 -14.45 -11.88
C ALA A 52 -4.92 -14.18 -10.62
N ALA A 53 -5.90 -13.28 -10.71
CA ALA A 53 -6.81 -12.97 -9.61
C ALA A 53 -7.67 -14.17 -9.19
N ALA A 54 -8.09 -15.01 -10.14
CA ALA A 54 -8.81 -16.25 -9.86
C ALA A 54 -7.91 -17.33 -9.23
N ALA A 55 -6.61 -17.33 -9.52
CA ALA A 55 -5.64 -18.16 -8.83
C ALA A 55 -5.42 -17.68 -7.38
N ASP A 56 -5.39 -16.37 -7.15
CA ASP A 56 -5.35 -15.77 -5.80
C ASP A 56 -6.61 -16.08 -4.99
N ALA A 57 -7.79 -16.12 -5.62
CA ALA A 57 -9.04 -16.51 -4.96
C ALA A 57 -9.01 -17.94 -4.39
N ARG A 58 -8.07 -18.81 -4.83
CA ARG A 58 -7.85 -20.13 -4.23
C ARG A 58 -7.20 -20.05 -2.84
N TYR A 59 -6.65 -18.89 -2.48
CA TYR A 59 -6.19 -18.56 -1.13
C TYR A 59 -7.30 -17.84 -0.34
N GLU A 60 -8.56 -18.30 -0.46
CA GLU A 60 -9.62 -17.79 0.39
C GLU A 60 -9.27 -18.12 1.86
N PRO A 61 -9.05 -17.10 2.72
CA PRO A 61 -8.69 -17.34 4.09
C PRO A 61 -9.81 -18.13 4.78
N PRO A 62 -9.48 -19.12 5.63
CA PRO A 62 -10.49 -19.97 6.25
C PRO A 62 -11.63 -19.14 6.86
N PRO A 63 -12.90 -19.57 6.78
CA PRO A 63 -14.03 -18.80 7.30
C PRO A 63 -13.90 -18.42 8.78
N GLY A 64 -13.13 -19.20 9.56
CA GLY A 64 -12.74 -18.87 10.93
C GLY A 64 -11.87 -17.61 11.03
N THR A 65 -10.88 -17.46 10.15
CA THR A 65 -10.00 -16.28 10.05
C THR A 65 -10.80 -15.05 9.60
N VAL A 66 -11.68 -15.19 8.62
CA VAL A 66 -12.56 -14.10 8.17
C VAL A 66 -13.52 -13.68 9.28
N ARG A 67 -14.08 -14.64 10.02
CA ARG A 67 -14.96 -14.36 11.17
C ARG A 67 -14.20 -13.68 12.30
N GLN A 68 -12.97 -14.11 12.58
CA GLN A 68 -12.09 -13.46 13.57
C GLN A 68 -11.73 -12.03 13.14
N ALA A 69 -11.35 -11.81 11.89
CA ALA A 69 -11.09 -10.48 11.34
C ALA A 69 -12.34 -9.58 11.40
N LYS A 70 -13.51 -10.09 10.98
CA LYS A 70 -14.79 -9.38 11.09
C LYS A 70 -15.18 -9.08 12.55
N ALA A 71 -14.89 -10.00 13.48
CA ALA A 71 -15.13 -9.78 14.90
C ALA A 71 -14.21 -8.68 15.44
N LEU A 72 -12.92 -8.69 15.10
CA LEU A 72 -11.96 -7.65 15.45
C LEU A 72 -12.40 -6.26 14.94
N CYS A 73 -12.93 -6.17 13.71
CA CYS A 73 -13.50 -4.92 13.20
C CYS A 73 -14.80 -4.52 13.90
N LYS A 74 -15.64 -5.46 14.33
CA LYS A 74 -16.89 -5.16 15.06
C LYS A 74 -16.66 -4.67 16.49
N PHE A 75 -15.51 -4.96 17.10
CA PHE A 75 -15.12 -4.35 18.38
C PHE A 75 -14.69 -2.89 18.25
N GLN A 76 -14.61 -2.33 17.02
CA GLN A 76 -14.46 -0.89 16.78
C GLN A 76 -15.82 -0.18 16.86
N GLU A 77 -16.48 -0.26 18.02
CA GLU A 77 -17.53 0.71 18.38
C GLU A 77 -16.89 2.09 18.62
N PRO A 78 -17.62 3.21 18.45
CA PRO A 78 -17.05 4.55 18.63
C PRO A 78 -16.51 4.69 20.04
N VAL A 79 -15.21 4.58 20.15
CA VAL A 79 -14.48 4.68 21.39
C VAL A 79 -14.63 6.11 21.90
N SER A 80 -15.02 6.20 23.18
CA SER A 80 -15.12 7.44 23.95
C SER A 80 -13.97 8.43 23.63
N PRO A 81 -14.20 9.74 23.66
CA PRO A 81 -13.17 10.77 23.48
C PRO A 81 -12.09 10.78 24.58
N PHE A 82 -11.95 9.72 25.38
CA PHE A 82 -10.83 9.45 26.29
C PHE A 82 -9.96 8.25 25.86
N ALA A 83 -10.41 7.43 24.90
CA ALA A 83 -9.73 6.20 24.49
C ALA A 83 -8.69 6.41 23.38
N TRP A 84 -8.75 7.50 22.62
CA TRP A 84 -7.71 7.90 21.64
C TRP A 84 -6.33 8.06 22.30
N ALA A 85 -6.29 8.53 23.55
CA ALA A 85 -5.05 8.68 24.34
C ALA A 85 -4.37 7.34 24.71
N LEU A 86 -5.00 6.19 24.42
CA LEU A 86 -4.48 4.85 24.69
C LEU A 86 -4.30 4.00 23.42
N GLU A 87 -4.45 4.59 22.22
CA GLU A 87 -4.29 3.84 20.98
C GLU A 87 -2.84 3.38 20.80
N THR A 88 -2.61 2.12 21.13
CA THR A 88 -1.32 1.46 20.98
C THR A 88 -1.04 1.26 19.50
N VAL A 89 0.10 1.75 19.03
CA VAL A 89 0.63 1.48 17.68
C VAL A 89 0.74 -0.04 17.48
N LYS A 90 0.11 -0.56 16.42
CA LYS A 90 0.18 -1.98 16.04
C LYS A 90 0.93 -2.14 14.73
N LEU A 91 1.90 -3.04 14.69
CA LEU A 91 2.51 -3.50 13.43
C LEU A 91 1.56 -4.49 12.76
N LEU A 92 1.03 -4.13 11.59
CA LEU A 92 0.09 -4.93 10.81
C LEU A 92 0.81 -5.79 9.76
N PHE A 93 1.92 -5.28 9.20
CA PHE A 93 2.71 -5.99 8.19
C PHE A 93 4.19 -5.59 8.26
N ASP A 94 5.07 -6.57 8.03
CA ASP A 94 6.50 -6.38 7.83
C ASP A 94 6.99 -7.34 6.75
N SER A 95 7.52 -6.78 5.65
CA SER A 95 7.99 -7.60 4.53
C SER A 95 9.18 -8.49 4.87
N GLN A 96 9.93 -8.20 5.94
CA GLN A 96 11.01 -9.07 6.41
C GLN A 96 10.50 -10.32 7.14
N LEU A 97 9.29 -10.27 7.68
CA LEU A 97 8.64 -11.40 8.34
C LEU A 97 7.77 -12.23 7.39
N ALA A 98 7.54 -11.72 6.16
CA ALA A 98 6.72 -12.40 5.17
C ALA A 98 7.50 -13.57 4.52
N PRO A 99 6.89 -14.76 4.39
CA PRO A 99 7.52 -15.88 3.70
C PRO A 99 7.77 -15.53 2.23
N LEU A 100 9.02 -15.65 1.78
CA LEU A 100 9.37 -15.49 0.37
C LEU A 100 8.74 -16.65 -0.43
N ALA A 101 7.84 -16.33 -1.35
CA ALA A 101 7.30 -17.33 -2.26
C ALA A 101 8.44 -17.90 -3.14
N ALA A 102 8.47 -19.23 -3.29
CA ALA A 102 9.47 -19.90 -4.11
C ALA A 102 9.42 -19.36 -5.55
N GLY A 103 10.55 -18.86 -6.05
CA GLY A 103 10.67 -18.33 -7.42
C GLY A 103 10.51 -16.81 -7.57
N VAL A 104 10.24 -16.06 -6.49
CA VAL A 104 10.25 -14.59 -6.54
C VAL A 104 11.69 -14.10 -6.66
N ARG A 105 12.00 -13.42 -7.76
CA ARG A 105 13.26 -12.67 -7.91
C ARG A 105 13.29 -11.61 -6.82
N SER A 106 14.28 -11.74 -5.93
CA SER A 106 14.62 -10.88 -4.79
C SER A 106 13.73 -9.65 -4.60
N LEU A 107 13.03 -9.60 -3.45
CA LEU A 107 12.75 -8.33 -2.79
C LEU A 107 14.04 -7.51 -2.86
N GLN A 108 14.02 -6.33 -3.48
CA GLN A 108 15.23 -5.54 -3.74
C GLN A 108 16.06 -5.50 -2.45
N GLU A 109 17.30 -6.02 -2.48
CA GLU A 109 18.06 -6.24 -1.25
C GLU A 109 18.14 -4.94 -0.44
N GLY A 110 17.63 -4.98 0.80
CA GLY A 110 17.59 -3.82 1.70
C GLY A 110 16.29 -3.01 1.65
N GLN A 111 15.31 -3.34 0.80
CA GLN A 111 13.97 -2.75 0.88
C GLN A 111 13.12 -3.46 1.94
N ARG A 112 12.44 -2.69 2.79
CA ARG A 112 11.51 -3.17 3.82
C ARG A 112 10.23 -2.35 3.78
N ASN A 113 9.09 -3.02 3.64
CA ASN A 113 7.78 -2.39 3.69
C ASN A 113 7.14 -2.72 5.05
N LEU A 114 6.57 -1.70 5.69
CA LEU A 114 5.95 -1.78 7.01
C LEU A 114 4.57 -1.11 6.97
N LEU A 115 3.59 -1.76 7.60
CA LEU A 115 2.26 -1.20 7.77
C LEU A 115 1.94 -1.12 9.25
N PHE A 116 1.58 0.06 9.74
CA PHE A 116 1.16 0.28 11.12
C PHE A 116 -0.31 0.73 11.19
N GLY A 117 -0.99 0.34 12.26
CA GLY A 117 -2.33 0.81 12.60
C GLY A 117 -2.34 1.52 13.95
N ILE A 118 -3.03 2.66 14.01
CA ILE A 118 -3.27 3.47 15.21
C ILE A 118 -4.73 3.89 15.15
N GLY A 119 -5.58 3.29 15.98
CA GLY A 119 -7.02 3.52 15.90
C GLY A 119 -7.58 3.16 14.53
N ASP A 120 -8.10 4.17 13.84
CA ASP A 120 -8.61 4.12 12.48
C ASP A 120 -7.61 4.61 11.41
N THR A 121 -6.44 5.08 11.84
CA THR A 121 -5.36 5.58 10.99
C THR A 121 -4.39 4.45 10.63
N VAL A 122 -3.99 4.43 9.37
CA VAL A 122 -3.00 3.50 8.82
C VAL A 122 -1.79 4.29 8.35
N ILE A 123 -0.61 3.77 8.65
CA ILE A 123 0.67 4.34 8.24
C ILE A 123 1.41 3.29 7.43
N ASP A 124 1.60 3.57 6.15
CA ASP A 124 2.39 2.75 5.24
C ASP A 124 3.78 3.36 5.10
N LEU A 125 4.82 2.53 5.26
CA LEU A 125 6.22 2.93 5.17
C LEU A 125 6.97 1.99 4.25
N GLN A 126 7.73 2.56 3.33
CA GLN A 126 8.75 1.88 2.54
C GLN A 126 10.12 2.44 2.92
N ILE A 127 10.99 1.56 3.40
CA ILE A 127 12.38 1.85 3.72
C ILE A 127 13.25 1.24 2.63
N ALA A 128 14.13 2.02 2.02
CA ALA A 128 15.04 1.53 1.00
C ALA A 128 16.41 2.22 1.07
N PRO A 129 17.47 1.60 0.52
CA PRO A 129 18.71 2.32 0.26
C PRO A 129 18.46 3.50 -0.67
N GLY A 130 18.96 4.67 -0.31
CA GLY A 130 18.89 5.86 -1.15
C GLY A 130 19.86 5.80 -2.32
N ARG A 131 19.77 6.77 -3.23
CA ARG A 131 20.63 6.84 -4.43
C ARG A 131 22.10 7.11 -4.11
N LYS A 132 22.38 7.75 -2.97
CA LYS A 132 23.74 8.06 -2.52
C LYS A 132 24.31 6.89 -1.71
N PRO A 133 25.64 6.64 -1.78
CA PRO A 133 26.29 5.69 -0.89
C PRO A 133 25.94 6.00 0.57
N GLN A 134 25.65 4.95 1.35
CA GLN A 134 25.37 5.05 2.79
C GLN A 134 24.19 5.97 3.14
N HIS A 135 23.26 6.20 2.21
CA HIS A 135 22.01 6.90 2.50
C HIS A 135 20.83 5.94 2.46
N TRP A 136 19.79 6.31 3.18
CA TRP A 136 18.51 5.64 3.24
C TRP A 136 17.40 6.62 2.91
N GLU A 137 16.35 6.09 2.30
CA GLU A 137 15.11 6.77 2.00
C GLU A 137 13.97 6.08 2.75
N ILE A 138 13.12 6.87 3.40
CA ILE A 138 11.83 6.43 3.92
C ILE A 138 10.76 7.21 3.18
N ILE A 139 9.96 6.49 2.41
CA ILE A 139 8.73 7.00 1.82
C ILE A 139 7.59 6.54 2.72
N GLY A 140 6.69 7.44 3.08
CA GLY A 140 5.55 7.06 3.90
C GLY A 140 4.28 7.81 3.56
N GLN A 141 3.15 7.21 3.95
CA GLN A 141 1.83 7.78 3.79
C GLN A 141 0.99 7.55 5.04
N ILE A 142 0.36 8.61 5.54
CA ILE A 142 -0.61 8.56 6.63
C ILE A 142 -2.02 8.63 6.03
N THR A 143 -2.83 7.61 6.30
CA THR A 143 -4.21 7.50 5.82
C THR A 143 -5.15 7.41 7.01
N ALA A 144 -6.00 8.43 7.17
CA ALA A 144 -7.02 8.48 8.21
C ALA A 144 -8.42 8.66 7.58
N PRO A 145 -9.50 8.13 8.18
CA PRO A 145 -10.85 8.33 7.68
C PRO A 145 -11.23 9.81 7.69
N SER A 146 -12.01 10.21 6.68
CA SER A 146 -12.35 11.61 6.37
C SER A 146 -13.00 12.39 7.53
N ARG A 147 -13.48 11.70 8.58
CA ARG A 147 -14.17 12.27 9.73
C ARG A 147 -13.21 12.75 10.84
N LEU A 148 -11.98 12.21 10.89
CA LEU A 148 -10.88 12.68 11.75
C LEU A 148 -9.81 13.46 10.97
N ALA A 149 -9.99 13.59 9.66
CA ALA A 149 -9.08 14.29 8.76
C ALA A 149 -9.16 15.81 8.93
N GLY A 150 -8.74 16.31 10.09
CA GLY A 150 -8.18 17.65 10.20
C GLY A 150 -6.93 17.70 9.32
N SER A 151 -7.12 17.93 8.01
CA SER A 151 -6.09 18.04 6.97
C SER A 151 -4.81 17.22 7.26
N ASN A 152 -4.69 16.02 6.68
CA ASN A 152 -3.43 15.25 6.67
C ASN A 152 -2.24 16.03 6.07
N ALA A 153 -2.44 17.26 5.55
CA ALA A 153 -1.41 18.17 5.13
C ALA A 153 -0.68 18.84 6.30
N ARG A 154 0.65 18.98 6.15
CA ARG A 154 1.55 19.69 7.07
C ARG A 154 1.71 19.04 8.45
N GLN A 155 1.43 17.75 8.58
CA GLN A 155 1.79 17.00 9.78
C GLN A 155 3.32 16.84 9.83
N PRO A 156 3.99 17.22 10.94
CA PRO A 156 5.41 17.05 11.07
C PRO A 156 5.76 15.57 11.25
N VAL A 157 6.78 15.14 10.53
CA VAL A 157 7.37 13.80 10.61
C VAL A 157 8.84 13.97 10.95
N THR A 158 9.31 13.29 11.99
CA THR A 158 10.72 13.35 12.41
C THR A 158 11.26 11.95 12.60
N LEU A 159 12.35 11.64 11.91
CA LEU A 159 13.12 10.44 12.15
C LEU A 159 14.18 10.71 13.22
N ARG A 160 14.26 9.84 14.21
CA ARG A 160 15.25 9.89 15.27
C ARG A 160 16.09 8.61 15.27
N GLY A 161 17.39 8.74 15.50
CA GLY A 161 18.31 7.63 15.77
C GLY A 161 19.00 7.87 17.10
N ARG A 162 18.98 6.88 18.01
CA ARG A 162 19.49 7.01 19.39
C ARG A 162 18.98 8.30 20.09
N GLY A 163 17.72 8.65 19.85
CA GLY A 163 17.07 9.85 20.41
C GLY A 163 17.40 11.19 19.72
N LEU A 164 18.34 11.25 18.78
CA LEU A 164 18.68 12.47 18.04
C LEU A 164 17.88 12.55 16.74
N SER A 165 17.36 13.74 16.40
CA SER A 165 16.70 13.98 15.12
C SER A 165 17.71 13.86 13.97
N VAL A 166 17.50 12.91 13.07
CA VAL A 166 18.38 12.64 11.93
C VAL A 166 17.78 13.09 10.59
N ALA A 167 16.44 13.18 10.51
CA ALA A 167 15.74 13.75 9.37
C ALA A 167 14.35 14.26 9.79
N GLY A 168 13.79 15.19 9.03
CA GLY A 168 12.45 15.70 9.24
C GLY A 168 11.78 16.11 7.93
N ALA A 169 10.47 15.95 7.88
CA ALA A 169 9.62 16.32 6.76
C ALA A 169 8.25 16.77 7.25
N THR A 170 7.43 17.28 6.33
CA THR A 170 6.01 17.52 6.56
C THR A 170 5.19 16.80 5.50
N THR A 171 4.07 16.23 5.89
CA THR A 171 3.17 15.56 4.94
C THR A 171 2.56 16.53 3.92
N ASN A 172 2.30 16.04 2.72
CA ASN A 172 1.52 16.77 1.72
C ASN A 172 0.00 16.58 1.94
N LYS A 173 -0.84 17.12 1.03
CA LYS A 173 -2.32 17.03 1.15
C LYS A 173 -2.87 15.60 1.15
N ARG A 174 -2.10 14.64 0.66
CA ARG A 174 -2.44 13.21 0.64
C ARG A 174 -1.85 12.44 1.84
N GLY A 175 -1.16 13.11 2.75
CA GLY A 175 -0.50 12.46 3.89
C GLY A 175 0.86 11.83 3.53
N GLU A 176 1.38 12.05 2.32
CA GLU A 176 2.66 11.49 1.86
C GLU A 176 3.85 12.31 2.36
N PHE A 177 4.96 11.65 2.68
CA PHE A 177 6.23 12.26 3.05
C PHE A 177 7.43 11.44 2.56
N LEU A 178 8.59 12.10 2.49
CA LEU A 178 9.89 11.51 2.15
C LEU A 178 10.92 11.99 3.18
N LEU A 179 11.70 11.06 3.71
CA LEU A 179 12.85 11.34 4.56
C LEU A 179 14.09 10.73 3.94
N GLU A 180 15.14 11.54 3.79
CA GLU A 180 16.48 11.08 3.39
C GLU A 180 17.44 11.27 4.56
N PHE A 181 18.26 10.27 4.85
CA PHE A 181 19.26 10.37 5.92
C PHE A 181 20.47 9.47 5.64
N ALA A 182 21.61 9.82 6.23
CA ALA A 182 22.81 9.00 6.19
C ALA A 182 22.72 7.88 7.25
N GLY A 183 23.17 6.67 6.91
CA GLY A 183 23.23 5.51 7.80
C GLY A 183 24.57 4.75 7.72
N PRO A 184 24.77 3.72 8.56
CA PRO A 184 23.74 3.01 9.34
C PRO A 184 23.25 3.81 10.54
N ALA A 185 21.98 3.62 10.88
CA ALA A 185 21.37 4.18 12.08
C ALA A 185 20.68 3.07 12.87
N GLU A 186 21.08 2.93 14.13
CA GLU A 186 20.52 2.00 15.09
C GLU A 186 19.42 2.69 15.90
N GLU A 187 18.49 1.88 16.43
CA GLU A 187 17.41 2.36 17.29
C GLU A 187 16.58 3.46 16.62
N LEU A 188 16.23 3.27 15.34
CA LEU A 188 15.46 4.24 14.60
C LEU A 188 14.03 4.30 15.13
N THR A 189 13.58 5.52 15.40
CA THR A 189 12.22 5.83 15.84
C THR A 189 11.65 6.92 14.94
N LEU A 190 10.48 6.67 14.37
CA LEU A 190 9.72 7.66 13.61
C LEU A 190 8.71 8.32 14.54
N THR A 191 8.73 9.64 14.60
CA THR A 191 7.80 10.46 15.38
C THR A 191 6.86 11.19 14.42
N LEU A 192 5.56 11.08 14.65
CA LEU A 192 4.51 11.62 13.79
C LEU A 192 3.59 12.52 14.62
N GLY A 193 3.33 13.73 14.13
CA GLY A 193 2.30 14.59 14.70
C GLY A 193 0.94 14.31 14.04
N VAL A 194 0.12 13.46 14.64
CA VAL A 194 -1.22 13.11 14.13
C VAL A 194 -2.27 13.83 14.99
N ASP A 195 -3.05 14.72 14.38
CA ASP A 195 -4.16 15.47 15.00
C ASP A 195 -3.91 15.97 16.44
N ARG A 196 -2.76 16.64 16.63
CA ARG A 196 -2.25 17.25 17.89
C ARG A 196 -1.58 16.30 18.89
N ASP A 197 -1.62 14.99 18.65
CA ASP A 197 -0.87 14.01 19.42
C ASP A 197 0.43 13.59 18.73
N THR A 198 1.41 13.21 19.54
CA THR A 198 2.68 12.70 19.07
C THR A 198 2.69 11.19 19.15
N THR A 199 2.67 10.51 18.00
CA THR A 199 2.85 9.06 17.92
C THR A 199 4.31 8.73 17.66
N VAL A 200 4.86 7.78 18.41
CA VAL A 200 6.21 7.26 18.23
C VAL A 200 6.16 5.82 17.75
N ILE A 201 6.84 5.53 16.64
CA ILE A 201 6.92 4.20 16.02
C ILE A 201 8.37 3.76 15.98
N THR A 202 8.66 2.61 16.58
CA THR A 202 10.01 2.02 16.53
C THR A 202 10.19 1.23 15.25
N LEU A 203 11.19 1.61 14.44
CA LEU A 203 11.53 0.95 13.17
C LEU A 203 12.60 -0.13 13.35
N GLY A 204 13.30 -0.14 14.49
CA GLY A 204 14.40 -1.05 14.77
C GLY A 204 15.71 -0.60 14.14
N THR A 205 16.60 -1.54 13.82
CA THR A 205 17.92 -1.25 13.25
C THR A 205 17.91 -1.45 11.74
N LEU A 206 18.46 -0.47 11.01
CA LEU A 206 18.70 -0.59 9.57
C LEU A 206 20.18 -0.86 9.31
N THR A 207 20.50 -2.10 8.96
CA THR A 207 21.82 -2.51 8.50
C THR A 207 21.77 -2.82 7.01
N ARG A 208 22.74 -2.32 6.24
CA ARG A 208 22.95 -2.81 4.88
C ARG A 208 23.59 -4.19 5.01
N THR A 209 22.92 -5.25 4.57
CA THR A 209 23.56 -6.56 4.42
C THR A 209 24.63 -6.40 3.34
N HIS A 210 25.90 -6.50 3.72
CA HIS A 210 27.00 -6.56 2.77
C HIS A 210 27.01 -7.97 2.17
N SER A 211 26.77 -8.06 0.85
CA SER A 211 27.20 -9.18 0.03
C SER A 211 28.68 -9.04 -0.34
#